data_AF-R7HUJ3-F1
#
_entry.id   AF-R7HUJ3-F1
#
_cell.length_a   1.000
_cell.length_b   1.000
_cell.length_c   1.000
_cell.angle_alpha   90.00
_cell.angle_beta   90.00
_cell.angle_gamma   90.00
#
_symmetry.space_group_name_H-M   'P 1'
#
loop_
_entity.id
_entity.type
_entity.pdbx_description
1 polymer ?
#
loop_
_entity_poly.entity_id
_entity_poly.type
_entity_poly.pdbx_seq_one_letter_code
_entity_poly.pdbx_strand_id
1 'polypeptide(L)'
;MEKTSKFIYFVICYVFFIFTDLYLSNILVDKLIHGYKLSNPVFSLNYIKNTGAAFSILQNSRELLIILSMIALVLLALHVIHNLKSISLKSCFFIALLSAGIAGNLHERIIYGYVRDYFQLNFINFPVFNISDILINVGVIALIIMILIKKTK
;
A
#
# COMPACT_ATOMS: atom_id res chain seq x y z
N MET A 1 11.61 23.97 -5.83
CA MET A 1 10.63 23.89 -4.73
C MET A 1 11.37 23.95 -3.41
N GLU A 2 10.93 24.84 -2.53
CA GLU A 2 11.42 24.93 -1.16
C GLU A 2 11.08 23.67 -0.36
N LYS A 3 11.79 23.45 0.76
CA LYS A 3 11.58 22.27 1.61
C LYS A 3 10.12 22.13 2.04
N THR A 4 9.52 23.24 2.45
CA THR A 4 8.13 23.31 2.93
C THR A 4 7.17 22.85 1.84
N SER A 5 7.36 23.29 0.59
CA SER A 5 6.52 22.88 -0.53
C SER A 5 6.63 21.38 -0.83
N LYS A 6 7.82 20.78 -0.72
CA LYS A 6 8.00 19.33 -0.92
C LYS A 6 7.36 18.50 0.19
N PHE A 7 7.46 18.96 1.43
CA PHE A 7 6.80 18.30 2.56
C PHE A 7 5.28 18.37 2.42
N ILE A 8 4.72 19.55 2.12
CA ILE A 8 3.29 19.72 1.84
C ILE A 8 2.85 18.80 0.69
N TYR A 9 3.62 18.76 -0.40
CA TYR A 9 3.35 17.87 -1.53
C TYR A 9 3.31 16.39 -1.09
N PHE A 10 4.29 15.93 -0.32
CA PHE A 10 4.30 14.57 0.23
C PHE A 10 3.04 14.28 1.06
N VAL A 11 2.67 15.18 1.97
CA VAL A 11 1.48 15.03 2.83
C VAL A 11 0.21 14.97 1.99
N ILE A 12 0.05 15.85 0.99
CA ILE A 12 -1.11 15.84 0.09
C ILE A 12 -1.21 14.51 -0.65
N CYS A 13 -0.10 14.02 -1.23
CA CYS A 13 -0.10 12.73 -1.91
C CYS A 13 -0.44 11.58 -0.95
N TYR A 14 0.14 11.57 0.25
CA TYR A 14 -0.12 10.52 1.24
C TYR A 14 -1.60 10.49 1.64
N VAL A 15 -2.17 11.65 1.98
CA VAL A 15 -3.58 11.79 2.36
C VAL A 15 -4.50 11.38 1.20
N PHE A 16 -4.18 11.80 -0.02
CA PHE A 16 -4.95 11.41 -1.20
C PHE A 16 -4.97 9.90 -1.41
N PHE A 17 -3.82 9.24 -1.35
CA PHE A 17 -3.73 7.80 -1.58
C PHE A 17 -4.38 6.98 -0.48
N ILE A 18 -4.13 7.31 0.80
CA ILE A 18 -4.75 6.56 1.91
C ILE A 18 -6.27 6.75 1.93
N PHE A 19 -6.75 7.96 1.66
CA PHE A 19 -8.18 8.22 1.58
C PHE A 19 -8.81 7.41 0.44
N THR A 20 -8.19 7.44 -0.74
CA THR A 20 -8.69 6.72 -1.92
C THR A 20 -8.70 5.21 -1.69
N ASP A 21 -7.64 4.66 -1.10
CA ASP A 21 -7.52 3.24 -0.75
C ASP A 21 -8.64 2.81 0.21
N LEU A 22 -8.76 3.48 1.36
CA LEU A 22 -9.76 3.14 2.36
C LEU A 22 -11.20 3.32 1.84
N TYR A 23 -11.45 4.39 1.08
CA TYR A 23 -12.76 4.66 0.49
C TYR A 23 -13.17 3.59 -0.53
N LEU A 24 -12.29 3.25 -1.46
CA LEU A 24 -12.56 2.24 -2.48
C LEU A 24 -12.63 0.84 -1.90
N SER A 25 -11.77 0.49 -0.94
CA SER A 25 -11.81 -0.78 -0.21
C SER A 25 -13.17 -0.97 0.46
N ASN A 26 -13.69 0.07 1.13
CA ASN A 26 -15.02 0.01 1.76
C ASN A 26 -16.14 -0.22 0.75
N ILE A 27 -16.14 0.49 -0.39
CA ILE A 27 -17.17 0.31 -1.44
C ILE A 27 -17.11 -1.09 -2.04
N LEU A 28 -15.91 -1.60 -2.34
CA LEU A 28 -15.74 -2.91 -2.95
C LEU A 28 -16.17 -4.02 -2.00
N VAL A 29 -15.71 -3.97 -0.75
CA VAL A 29 -16.05 -4.97 0.26
C VAL A 29 -17.56 -4.96 0.55
N ASP A 30 -18.18 -3.79 0.66
CA ASP A 30 -19.63 -3.67 0.85
C ASP A 30 -20.41 -4.36 -0.29
N LYS A 31 -20.06 -4.06 -1.55
CA LYS A 31 -20.67 -4.70 -2.71
C LYS A 31 -20.50 -6.22 -2.70
N LEU A 32 -19.29 -6.70 -2.39
CA LEU A 32 -18.98 -8.14 -2.38
C LEU A 32 -19.75 -8.88 -1.28
N ILE A 33 -19.88 -8.29 -0.10
CA ILE A 33 -20.67 -8.86 1.00
C ILE A 33 -22.17 -8.91 0.64
N HIS A 34 -22.67 -7.92 -0.12
CA HIS A 34 -24.05 -7.91 -0.65
C HIS A 34 -24.25 -8.75 -1.91
N GLY A 35 -23.29 -9.63 -2.25
CA GLY A 35 -23.47 -10.65 -3.29
C GLY A 35 -23.13 -10.19 -4.70
N TYR A 36 -22.51 -9.01 -4.87
CA TYR A 36 -21.93 -8.65 -6.16
C TYR A 36 -20.88 -9.68 -6.57
N LYS A 37 -20.92 -10.15 -7.82
CA LYS A 37 -19.96 -11.10 -8.36
C LYS A 37 -19.42 -10.60 -9.68
N LEU A 38 -18.10 -10.59 -9.80
CA LEU A 38 -17.39 -10.36 -11.05
C LEU A 38 -16.36 -11.48 -11.18
N SER A 39 -16.46 -12.29 -12.23
CA SER A 39 -15.56 -13.42 -12.48
C SER A 39 -15.50 -13.70 -13.98
N ASN A 40 -14.29 -13.82 -14.53
CA ASN A 40 -14.01 -14.22 -15.90
C ASN A 40 -12.67 -15.00 -15.95
N PRO A 41 -12.23 -15.57 -17.08
CA PRO A 41 -10.99 -16.36 -17.13
C PRO A 41 -9.70 -15.65 -16.71
N VAL A 42 -9.70 -14.30 -16.66
CA VAL A 42 -8.52 -13.49 -16.33
C VAL A 42 -8.58 -12.96 -14.89
N PHE A 43 -9.77 -12.58 -14.42
CA PHE A 43 -9.91 -11.80 -13.20
C PHE A 43 -11.22 -12.09 -12.47
N SER A 44 -11.16 -12.09 -11.15
CA SER A 44 -12.31 -12.15 -10.25
C SER A 44 -12.20 -11.15 -9.11
N LEU A 45 -13.36 -10.72 -8.61
CA LEU A 45 -13.46 -10.16 -7.28
C LEU A 45 -13.85 -11.26 -6.29
N ASN A 46 -12.94 -11.57 -5.37
CA ASN A 46 -13.12 -12.61 -4.37
C ASN A 46 -12.67 -12.11 -3.00
N TYR A 47 -13.62 -11.81 -2.11
CA TYR A 47 -13.32 -11.25 -0.80
C TYR A 47 -12.72 -12.31 0.14
N ILE A 48 -11.49 -12.10 0.58
CA ILE A 48 -10.75 -12.96 1.51
C ILE A 48 -10.27 -12.14 2.70
N LYS A 49 -10.32 -12.74 3.89
CA LYS A 49 -9.75 -12.19 5.12
C LYS A 49 -8.34 -12.71 5.31
N ASN A 50 -7.34 -11.86 5.14
CA ASN A 50 -5.93 -12.24 5.23
C ASN A 50 -5.34 -11.88 6.60
N THR A 51 -5.01 -12.90 7.40
CA THR A 51 -4.38 -12.75 8.72
C THR A 51 -2.85 -12.73 8.66
N GLY A 52 -2.26 -12.86 7.47
CA GLY A 52 -0.82 -12.85 7.24
C GLY A 52 -0.32 -11.60 6.52
N ALA A 53 0.88 -11.71 5.97
CA ALA A 53 1.47 -10.77 5.03
C ALA A 53 1.37 -11.31 3.58
N ALA A 54 2.19 -10.79 2.66
CA ALA A 54 2.25 -11.28 1.29
C ALA A 54 2.46 -12.81 1.24
N PHE A 55 1.78 -13.49 0.29
CA PHE A 55 1.76 -14.96 0.19
C PHE A 55 1.32 -15.67 1.49
N SER A 56 0.56 -14.96 2.33
CA SER A 56 0.07 -15.46 3.62
C SER A 56 1.19 -15.99 4.52
N ILE A 57 2.40 -15.43 4.46
CA ILE A 57 3.44 -15.69 5.47
C ILE A 57 3.05 -15.02 6.80
N LEU A 58 3.58 -15.51 7.93
CA LEU A 58 3.31 -14.96 9.26
C LEU A 58 1.81 -14.85 9.60
N GLN A 59 1.01 -15.86 9.21
CA GLN A 59 -0.41 -15.89 9.56
C GLN A 59 -0.60 -15.82 11.08
N ASN A 60 -1.68 -15.15 11.50
CA ASN A 60 -2.05 -14.98 12.90
C ASN A 60 -0.99 -14.23 13.74
N SER A 61 0.01 -13.62 13.12
CA SER A 61 1.05 -12.83 13.77
C SER A 61 0.69 -11.33 13.77
N ARG A 62 -0.56 -11.01 14.08
CA ARG A 62 -1.14 -9.66 13.94
C ARG A 62 -0.28 -8.57 14.60
N GLU A 63 0.08 -8.76 15.88
CA GLU A 63 0.82 -7.77 16.65
C GLU A 63 2.21 -7.50 16.04
N LEU A 64 2.90 -8.55 15.58
CA LEU A 64 4.17 -8.42 14.89
C LEU A 64 4.03 -7.61 13.59
N LEU A 65 3.01 -7.90 12.78
CA LEU A 65 2.76 -7.19 11.52
C LEU A 65 2.38 -5.72 11.75
N ILE A 66 1.65 -5.41 12.82
CA ILE A 66 1.35 -4.04 13.26
C ILE A 66 2.66 -3.31 13.61
N ILE A 67 3.51 -3.92 14.44
CA ILE A 67 4.79 -3.33 14.86
C ILE A 67 5.68 -3.06 13.65
N LEU A 68 5.84 -4.05 12.75
CA LEU A 68 6.66 -3.89 11.54
C LEU A 68 6.13 -2.78 10.62
N SER A 69 4.82 -2.69 10.43
CA SER A 69 4.20 -1.63 9.62
C SER A 69 4.42 -0.26 10.23
N MET A 70 4.28 -0.12 11.55
CA MET A 70 4.55 1.14 12.27
C MET A 70 6.02 1.56 12.14
N ILE A 71 6.95 0.63 12.33
CA ILE A 71 8.39 0.89 12.15
C ILE A 71 8.66 1.36 10.72
N ALA A 72 8.11 0.68 9.71
CA ALA A 72 8.29 1.06 8.30
C ALA A 72 7.77 2.48 8.02
N LEU A 73 6.58 2.84 8.52
CA LEU A 73 6.01 4.18 8.36
C LEU A 73 6.88 5.26 9.01
N VAL A 74 7.37 5.01 10.23
CA VAL A 74 8.28 5.94 10.92
C VAL A 74 9.57 6.13 10.15
N LEU A 75 10.19 5.04 9.66
CA LEU A 75 11.43 5.12 8.89
C LEU A 75 11.24 5.88 7.57
N LEU A 76 10.14 5.66 6.86
CA LEU A 76 9.82 6.39 5.62
C LEU A 76 9.58 7.88 5.89
N ALA A 77 8.85 8.23 6.96
CA ALA A 77 8.62 9.62 7.35
C ALA A 77 9.95 10.32 7.71
N LEU A 78 10.79 9.68 8.54
CA LEU A 78 12.11 10.20 8.89
C LEU A 78 13.00 10.35 7.65
N HIS A 79 12.96 9.41 6.72
CA HIS A 79 13.70 9.49 5.47
C HIS A 79 13.30 10.74 4.67
N VAL A 80 12.01 11.01 4.51
CA VAL A 80 11.51 12.19 3.79
C VAL A 80 11.94 13.47 4.51
N ILE A 81 11.72 13.57 5.82
CA ILE A 81 12.00 14.77 6.63
C ILE A 81 13.50 15.12 6.59
N HIS A 82 14.38 14.14 6.80
CA HIS A 82 15.82 14.39 6.80
C HIS A 82 16.37 14.73 5.41
N ASN A 83 15.73 14.24 4.34
CA ASN A 83 16.21 14.42 2.97
C ASN A 83 15.44 15.48 2.16
N LEU A 84 14.60 16.32 2.78
CA LEU A 84 13.78 17.32 2.05
C LEU A 84 14.58 18.20 1.06
N LYS A 85 15.85 18.50 1.34
CA LYS A 85 16.71 19.26 0.41
C LYS A 85 17.01 18.48 -0.87
N SER A 86 17.45 17.24 -0.74
CA SER A 86 18.01 16.41 -1.82
C SER A 86 16.98 15.49 -2.49
N ILE A 87 15.86 15.21 -1.82
CA ILE A 87 14.83 14.31 -2.33
C ILE A 87 14.11 14.93 -3.53
N SER A 88 13.89 14.10 -4.56
CA SER A 88 13.14 14.52 -5.75
C SER A 88 11.63 14.47 -5.48
N LEU A 89 10.84 15.26 -6.20
CA LEU A 89 9.37 15.20 -6.10
C LEU A 89 8.83 13.82 -6.47
N LYS A 90 9.43 13.17 -7.48
CA LYS A 90 9.07 11.81 -7.87
C LYS A 90 9.28 10.83 -6.71
N SER A 91 10.41 10.95 -6.01
CA SER A 91 10.67 10.14 -4.81
C SER A 91 9.66 10.42 -3.70
N CYS A 92 9.32 11.70 -3.44
CA CYS A 92 8.26 12.03 -2.49
C CYS A 92 6.91 11.39 -2.86
N PHE A 93 6.53 11.43 -4.14
CA PHE A 93 5.30 10.81 -4.63
C PHE A 93 5.28 9.30 -4.40
N PHE A 94 6.34 8.58 -4.80
CA PHE A 94 6.38 7.12 -4.63
C PHE A 94 6.54 6.68 -3.18
N ILE A 95 7.22 7.46 -2.33
CA ILE A 95 7.24 7.20 -0.88
C ILE A 95 5.85 7.46 -0.30
N ALA A 96 5.15 8.52 -0.69
CA ALA A 96 3.78 8.78 -0.22
C ALA A 96 2.83 7.64 -0.60
N LEU A 97 2.95 7.14 -1.83
CA LEU A 97 2.20 5.99 -2.34
C LEU A 97 2.51 4.71 -1.55
N LEU A 98 3.79 4.39 -1.34
CA LEU A 98 4.24 3.26 -0.51
C LEU A 98 3.72 3.37 0.93
N SER A 99 3.93 4.54 1.58
CA SER A 99 3.49 4.79 2.95
C SER A 99 1.97 4.68 3.07
N ALA A 100 1.21 5.19 2.11
CA ALA A 100 -0.26 5.10 2.12
C ALA A 100 -0.73 3.65 2.07
N GLY A 101 -0.13 2.81 1.22
CA GLY A 101 -0.46 1.38 1.17
C GLY A 101 -0.10 0.64 2.46
N ILE A 102 1.07 0.91 3.05
CA ILE A 102 1.43 0.33 4.36
C ILE A 102 0.40 0.76 5.43
N ALA A 103 0.02 2.03 5.43
CA ALA A 103 -0.94 2.57 6.39
C ALA A 103 -2.36 2.01 6.19
N GLY A 104 -2.81 1.78 4.96
CA GLY A 104 -4.11 1.14 4.66
C GLY A 104 -4.18 -0.29 5.23
N ASN A 105 -3.18 -1.11 4.90
CA ASN A 105 -3.06 -2.47 5.42
C ASN A 105 -2.87 -2.51 6.95
N LEU A 106 -2.17 -1.54 7.54
CA LEU A 106 -2.06 -1.39 9.01
C LEU A 106 -3.41 -1.05 9.63
N HIS A 107 -4.13 -0.07 9.06
CA HIS A 107 -5.45 0.35 9.53
C HIS A 107 -6.41 -0.85 9.60
N GLU A 108 -6.48 -1.65 8.54
CA GLU A 108 -7.35 -2.82 8.52
C GLU A 108 -6.98 -3.87 9.59
N ARG A 109 -5.68 -4.12 9.81
CA ARG A 109 -5.23 -5.01 10.89
C ARG A 109 -5.62 -4.50 12.27
N ILE A 110 -5.56 -3.18 12.50
CA ILE A 110 -5.96 -2.57 13.77
C ILE A 110 -7.47 -2.70 13.96
N ILE A 111 -8.26 -2.28 12.96
CA ILE A 111 -9.72 -2.15 13.07
C ILE A 111 -10.46 -3.49 12.94
N TYR A 112 -10.05 -4.34 12.00
CA TYR A 112 -10.74 -5.60 11.68
C TYR A 112 -10.01 -6.84 12.17
N GLY A 113 -8.72 -6.73 12.49
CA GLY A 113 -7.87 -7.88 12.88
C GLY A 113 -7.21 -8.62 11.71
N TYR A 114 -7.51 -8.23 10.47
CA TYR A 114 -7.02 -8.83 9.23
C TYR A 114 -7.03 -7.79 8.11
N VAL A 115 -6.36 -8.09 7.00
CA VAL A 115 -6.41 -7.32 5.75
C VAL A 115 -7.51 -7.87 4.84
N ARG A 116 -8.26 -6.98 4.19
CA ARG A 116 -9.35 -7.29 3.27
C ARG A 116 -8.78 -7.37 1.85
N ASP A 117 -8.66 -8.59 1.34
CA ASP A 117 -8.18 -8.86 -0.02
C ASP A 117 -9.36 -9.15 -0.94
N TYR A 118 -9.29 -8.71 -2.20
CA TYR A 118 -10.42 -8.85 -3.14
C TYR A 118 -10.06 -8.99 -4.61
N PHE A 119 -8.85 -8.67 -5.05
CA PHE A 119 -8.42 -8.84 -6.44
C PHE A 119 -7.78 -10.21 -6.66
N GLN A 120 -8.42 -11.04 -7.48
CA GLN A 120 -7.92 -12.36 -7.83
C GLN A 120 -7.60 -12.44 -9.34
N LEU A 121 -6.39 -12.91 -9.67
CA LEU A 121 -6.01 -13.25 -11.03
C LEU A 121 -6.31 -14.73 -11.26
N ASN A 122 -7.06 -15.05 -12.31
CA ASN A 122 -7.49 -16.43 -12.58
C ASN A 122 -6.57 -17.19 -13.56
N PHE A 123 -5.70 -16.45 -14.28
CA PHE A 123 -4.76 -17.03 -15.24
C PHE A 123 -3.42 -17.44 -14.61
N ILE A 124 -3.20 -17.13 -13.33
CA ILE A 124 -1.98 -17.45 -12.58
C ILE A 124 -2.35 -17.71 -11.11
N ASN A 125 -1.65 -18.64 -10.46
CA ASN A 125 -1.81 -18.88 -9.03
C ASN A 125 -1.09 -17.80 -8.21
N PHE A 126 -1.63 -16.58 -8.25
CA PHE A 126 -1.14 -15.43 -7.50
C PHE A 126 -2.05 -15.18 -6.28
N PRO A 127 -1.51 -14.82 -5.11
CA PRO A 127 -2.33 -14.50 -3.95
C PRO A 127 -3.35 -13.41 -4.26
N VAL A 128 -4.54 -13.50 -3.67
CA VAL A 128 -5.51 -12.40 -3.74
C VAL A 128 -4.91 -11.20 -3.01
N PHE A 129 -5.07 -10.01 -3.59
CA PHE A 129 -4.47 -8.77 -3.10
C PHE A 129 -5.50 -7.64 -3.08
N ASN A 130 -5.10 -6.48 -2.59
CA ASN A 130 -5.96 -5.30 -2.50
C ASN A 130 -5.30 -4.03 -3.09
N ILE A 131 -5.96 -2.89 -2.95
CA ILE A 131 -5.42 -1.60 -3.41
C ILE A 131 -4.16 -1.22 -2.62
N SER A 132 -4.12 -1.41 -1.30
CA SER A 132 -2.92 -1.17 -0.48
C SER A 132 -1.69 -1.92 -1.02
N ASP A 133 -1.83 -3.18 -1.42
CA ASP A 133 -0.75 -3.98 -1.99
C ASP A 133 -0.26 -3.45 -3.35
N ILE A 134 -1.18 -2.95 -4.19
CA ILE A 134 -0.82 -2.28 -5.44
C ILE A 134 0.01 -1.04 -5.15
N LEU A 135 -0.42 -0.20 -4.19
CA LEU A 135 0.31 1.00 -3.78
C LEU A 135 1.71 0.64 -3.25
N ILE A 136 1.83 -0.39 -2.42
CA ILE A 136 3.13 -0.85 -1.91
C ILE A 136 4.04 -1.30 -3.06
N ASN A 137 3.56 -2.19 -3.93
CA ASN A 137 4.38 -2.76 -5.01
C ASN A 137 4.80 -1.69 -6.03
N VAL A 138 3.88 -0.84 -6.48
CA VAL A 138 4.20 0.25 -7.42
C VAL A 138 5.21 1.22 -6.80
N GLY A 139 5.03 1.58 -5.53
CA GLY A 139 5.95 2.47 -4.81
C GLY A 139 7.36 1.89 -4.69
N VAL A 140 7.47 0.63 -4.26
CA VAL A 140 8.75 -0.08 -4.14
C VAL A 140 9.44 -0.21 -5.49
N ILE A 141 8.75 -0.71 -6.51
CA ILE A 141 9.33 -0.92 -7.85
C ILE A 141 9.83 0.40 -8.44
N ALA A 142 9.03 1.46 -8.37
CA ALA A 142 9.43 2.77 -8.88
C ALA A 142 10.66 3.34 -8.16
N LEU A 143 10.71 3.22 -6.82
CA LEU A 143 11.86 3.67 -6.04
C LEU A 143 13.14 2.88 -6.36
N ILE A 144 13.03 1.55 -6.52
CA ILE A 144 14.16 0.70 -6.93
C ILE A 144 14.68 1.11 -8.31
N ILE A 145 13.80 1.27 -9.30
CA ILE A 145 14.18 1.71 -10.65
C ILE A 145 14.90 3.06 -10.60
N MET A 146 14.39 4.01 -9.80
CA MET A 146 15.03 5.33 -9.66
C MET A 146 16.43 5.23 -9.06
N ILE A 147 16.64 4.34 -8.08
CA ILE A 147 17.97 4.11 -7.47
C ILE A 147 18.92 3.50 -8.50
N LEU A 148 18.47 2.50 -9.26
CA LEU A 148 19.29 1.83 -10.27
C LEU A 148 19.71 2.78 -11.39
N ILE A 149 18.79 3.58 -11.93
CA ILE A 149 19.08 4.56 -12.97
C ILE A 149 20.04 5.65 -12.49
N LYS A 150 19.91 6.09 -11.24
CA LYS A 150 20.82 7.10 -10.67
C LYS A 150 22.23 6.56 -10.50
N LYS A 151 22.40 5.26 -10.20
CA LYS A 151 23.71 4.62 -10.05
C LYS A 151 24.45 4.44 -11.38
N THR A 152 23.71 4.35 -12.49
CA THR A 152 24.30 4.20 -13.84
C THR A 152 24.73 5.51 -14.50
N LYS A 153 24.49 6.66 -13.85
CA LYS A 153 24.94 7.98 -14.28
C LYS A 153 26.02 8.50 -13.33
#